data_AF-G7KV20-F1
#
_entry.id   AF-G7KV20-F1
#
_cell.length_a   1.000
_cell.length_b   1.000
_cell.length_c   1.000
_cell.angle_alpha   90.00
_cell.angle_beta   90.00
_cell.angle_gamma   90.00
#
_symmetry.space_group_name_H-M   'P 1'
#
loop_
_entity.id
_entity.type
_entity.pdbx_description
1 polymer ?
#
loop_
_entity_poly.entity_id
_entity_poly.type
_entity_poly.pdbx_seq_one_letter_code
_entity_poly.pdbx_strand_id
1 'polypeptide(L)' 'MSLLDQNTLFDLMLAANYLEIRSLLDLTCKTVADMMLEVKTPEAIRKKFKIKNIYTLEEEEKIRRENQWDFE' A
#
# COMPACT_ATOMS: atom_id res chain seq x y z
N MET A 1 18.38 -2.24 -1.62
CA MET A 1 18.59 -0.89 -1.05
C MET A 1 17.96 0.10 -2.02
N SER A 2 16.66 0.40 -1.85
CA SER A 2 16.02 1.47 -2.61
C SER A 2 16.54 2.80 -2.06
N LEU A 3 17.11 3.63 -2.93
CA LEU A 3 17.67 4.93 -2.55
C LEU A 3 16.61 5.97 -2.14
N LEU A 4 15.33 5.69 -2.42
CA LEU A 4 14.20 6.51 -1.98
C LEU A 4 13.60 5.99 -0.68
N ASP A 5 13.46 6.90 0.28
CA ASP A 5 12.61 6.70 1.44
C ASP A 5 11.12 6.89 1.08
N GLN A 6 10.25 6.34 1.92
CA GLN A 6 8.81 6.30 1.66
C GLN A 6 8.17 7.68 1.56
N ASN A 7 8.67 8.67 2.31
CA ASN A 7 8.15 10.04 2.27
C ASN A 7 8.44 10.68 0.91
N THR A 8 9.70 10.60 0.45
CA THR A 8 10.08 11.13 -0.87
C THR A 8 9.32 10.44 -2.01
N LEU A 9 9.02 9.14 -1.89
CA LEU A 9 8.21 8.43 -2.89
C LEU A 9 6.77 8.98 -2.96
N PHE A 10 6.16 9.26 -1.80
CA PHE A 10 4.82 9.84 -1.77
C PHE A 10 4.80 11.29 -2.24
N ASP A 11 5.79 12.10 -1.87
CA ASP A 11 5.92 13.47 -2.36
C ASP A 11 6.09 13.48 -3.89
N LEU A 12 6.87 12.54 -4.44
CA LEU A 12 7.04 12.37 -5.87
C LEU A 12 5.75 11.94 -6.57
N MET A 13 4.99 11.03 -5.97
CA MET A 13 3.68 10.60 -6.48
C MET A 13 2.69 11.76 -6.51
N LEU A 14 2.65 12.58 -5.44
CA LEU A 14 1.81 13.79 -5.37
C LEU A 14 2.22 14.83 -6.41
N ALA A 15 3.52 15.08 -6.56
CA ALA A 15 4.05 16.00 -7.58
C ALA A 15 3.73 15.52 -9.00
N ALA A 16 3.89 14.22 -9.28
CA ALA A 16 3.55 13.61 -10.56
C ALA A 16 2.06 13.74 -10.88
N ASN A 17 1.19 13.51 -9.90
CA ASN A 17 -0.25 13.71 -10.03
C ASN A 17 -0.61 15.17 -10.27
N TYR A 18 -0.04 16.10 -9.50
CA TYR A 18 -0.30 17.54 -9.64
C TYR A 18 0.15 18.11 -10.98
N LEU A 19 1.29 17.64 -11.50
CA LEU A 19 1.84 18.06 -12.80
C LEU A 19 1.28 17.25 -13.99
N GLU A 20 0.33 16.34 -13.74
CA GLU A 20 -0.28 15.44 -14.74
C GLU A 20 0.73 14.57 -15.53
N ILE A 21 1.85 14.21 -14.91
CA ILE A 21 2.87 13.35 -15.52
C ILE A 21 2.50 11.88 -15.31
N ARG A 22 1.61 11.37 -16.19
CA ARG A 22 1.04 10.01 -16.11
C ARG A 22 2.09 8.91 -15.98
N SER A 23 3.15 8.93 -16.78
CA SER A 23 4.19 7.88 -16.75
C SER A 23 4.94 7.82 -15.42
N LEU A 24 5.16 8.97 -14.78
CA LEU A 24 5.81 9.05 -13.48
C LEU A 24 4.85 8.61 -12.37
N LEU A 25 3.58 9.02 -12.45
CA LEU A 25 2.55 8.56 -11.53
C LEU A 25 2.43 7.03 -11.59
N ASP A 26 2.31 6.45 -12.77
CA ASP A 26 2.23 4.99 -12.97
C ASP A 26 3.43 4.25 -12.38
N LEU A 27 4.65 4.77 -12.59
CA LEU A 27 5.87 4.17 -12.05
C LEU A 27 5.90 4.21 -10.52
N THR A 28 5.51 5.34 -9.92
CA THR A 28 5.46 5.49 -8.45
C THR A 28 4.38 4.59 -7.84
N CYS A 29 3.19 4.51 -8.46
CA CYS A 29 2.11 3.60 -8.07
C CYS A 29 2.55 2.14 -8.13
N LYS A 30 3.19 1.73 -9.23
CA LYS A 30 3.73 0.36 -9.38
C LYS A 30 4.75 0.04 -8.28
N THR A 31 5.65 0.98 -7.99
CA THR A 31 6.65 0.79 -6.93
C THR A 31 6.01 0.58 -5.57
N VAL A 32 4.96 1.35 -5.23
CA VAL A 32 4.20 1.15 -3.98
C VAL A 32 3.49 -0.21 -3.97
N ALA A 33 2.90 -0.61 -5.10
CA ALA A 33 2.24 -1.91 -5.24
C ALA A 33 3.22 -3.07 -5.02
N ASP A 34 4.39 -3.03 -5.65
CA ASP A 34 5.46 -4.02 -5.48
C ASP A 34 5.89 -4.10 -4.00
N MET A 35 6.02 -2.96 -3.32
CA MET A 35 6.33 -2.91 -1.89
C MET A 35 5.25 -3.52 -0.98
N MET A 36 3.98 -3.50 -1.39
CA MET A 36 2.87 -4.14 -0.68
C MET A 36 2.85 -5.66 -0.93
N LEU A 37 3.10 -6.08 -2.17
CA LEU A 37 3.17 -7.49 -2.56
C LEU A 37 4.29 -8.26 -1.85
N GLU A 38 5.43 -7.61 -1.59
CA GLU A 38 6.53 -8.21 -0.81
C GLU A 38 6.12 -8.58 0.63
N VAL A 39 5.18 -7.85 1.22
CA VAL A 39 4.88 -7.93 2.65
C VAL A 39 3.78 -8.96 2.96
N LYS A 40 2.98 -9.34 1.95
CA LYS A 40 1.98 -10.43 1.89
C LYS A 40 0.84 -10.41 2.93
N THR A 41 1.03 -9.88 4.14
CA THR A 41 0.02 -9.90 5.20
C THR A 41 -0.54 -8.50 5.50
N PRO A 42 -1.86 -8.35 5.68
CA PRO A 42 -2.49 -7.06 5.99
C PRO A 42 -1.91 -6.37 7.22
N GLU A 43 -1.52 -7.13 8.25
CA GLU A 43 -0.94 -6.61 9.49
C GLU A 43 0.45 -6.02 9.26
N ALA A 44 1.28 -6.69 8.46
CA ALA A 44 2.61 -6.21 8.16
C ALA A 44 2.57 -5.00 7.20
N ILE A 45 1.60 -4.96 6.27
CA ILE A 45 1.32 -3.76 5.45
C ILE A 45 0.92 -2.60 6.37
N ARG A 46 -0.04 -2.80 7.29
CA ARG A 46 -0.46 -1.76 8.25
C ARG A 46 0.73 -1.25 9.07
N LYS A 47 1.62 -2.13 9.52
CA LYS A 47 2.83 -1.74 10.27
C LYS A 47 3.82 -0.96 9.41
N LYS A 48 4.13 -1.42 8.19
CA LYS A 48 5.08 -0.78 7.26
C LYS A 48 4.61 0.61 6.85
N PHE A 49 3.33 0.74 6.54
CA PHE A 49 2.71 2.00 6.11
C PHE A 49 2.18 2.85 7.28
N LYS A 50 2.39 2.42 8.53
CA LYS A 50 1.91 3.10 9.75
C LYS A 50 0.40 3.41 9.72
N ILE A 51 -0.38 2.50 9.12
CA ILE A 51 -1.83 2.59 9.00
C ILE A 51 -2.46 2.04 10.28
N LYS A 52 -3.30 2.83 10.93
CA LYS A 52 -4.09 2.39 12.09
C LYS A 52 -5.22 1.48 11.61
N ASN A 53 -5.37 0.31 12.24
CA ASN A 53 -6.56 -0.51 12.05
C ASN A 53 -7.78 0.21 12.63
N ILE A 54 -8.77 0.49 11.79
CA ILE A 54 -10.03 1.13 12.17
C ILE A 54 -11.18 0.13 12.30
N TYR A 55 -10.97 -1.12 11.91
CA TYR A 55 -11.98 -2.17 12.01
C TYR A 55 -12.12 -2.66 13.44
N THR A 56 -13.35 -2.93 13.83
CA THR A 56 -13.63 -3.74 15.02
C THR A 56 -13.24 -5.21 14.77
N LEU A 57 -13.10 -6.00 15.83
CA LEU A 57 -12.74 -7.43 15.70
C LEU A 57 -13.77 -8.18 14.84
N GLU A 58 -15.06 -7.93 15.04
CA GLU A 58 -16.14 -8.58 14.29
C GLU A 58 -16.12 -8.23 12.79
N GLU A 59 -15.86 -6.96 12.45
CA GLU A 59 -15.75 -6.51 11.07
C GLU A 59 -14.50 -7.10 10.40
N GLU A 60 -13.37 -7.13 11.11
CA GLU A 60 -12.14 -7.72 10.59
C GLU A 60 -12.29 -9.23 10.34
N GLU A 61 -12.95 -9.97 11.25
CA GLU A 61 -13.26 -11.38 11.05
C GLU A 61 -14.23 -11.61 9.88
N LYS A 62 -15.22 -10.75 9.70
CA LYS A 62 -16.12 -10.81 8.54
C LYS A 62 -15.36 -10.60 7.23
N ILE A 63 -14.52 -9.55 7.16
CA ILE A 63 -13.70 -9.25 5.98
C ILE A 63 -12.71 -10.38 5.68
N ARG A 64 -12.10 -10.99 6.72
CA ARG A 64 -11.23 -12.17 6.53
C ARG A 64 -11.98 -13.37 5.97
N ARG A 65 -13.19 -13.65 6.48
CA ARG A 65 -14.04 -14.74 5.95
C ARG A 65 -14.44 -14.49 4.50
N GLU A 66 -14.86 -13.27 4.17
CA GLU A 66 -15.25 -12.91 2.80
C GLU A 66 -14.09 -12.96 1.80
N ASN A 67 -12.87 -12.64 2.25
CA ASN A 67 -11.67 -12.64 1.41
C ASN A 67 -10.79 -13.89 1.58
N GLN A 68 -11.33 -15.00 2.12
CA GLN A 68 -10.58 -16.26 2.27
C GLN A 68 -10.01 -16.78 0.95
N TRP A 69 -10.69 -16.52 -0.17
CA TRP A 69 -10.29 -16.94 -1.53
C TRP A 69 -8.96 -16.34 -2.02
N ASP A 70 -8.49 -15.23 -1.44
CA ASP A 70 -7.24 -14.55 -1.81
C ASP A 70 -6.03 -15.04 -0.98
N PHE A 71 -6.28 -15.91 0.01
CA PHE A 71 -5.26 -16.50 0.88
C PHE A 71 -5.06 -18.02 0.66
N GLU A 72 -5.71 -18.60 -0.35
CA GLU A 72 -5.48 -19.98 -0.86
C GLU A 72 -4.38 -20.01 -1.94
#